data_AF-A0ABD4XVP0-F1
#
_entry.id   AF-A0ABD4XVP0-F1
#
_cell.length_a   1.000
_cell.length_b   1.000
_cell.length_c   1.000
_cell.angle_alpha   90.00
_cell.angle_beta   90.00
_cell.angle_gamma   90.00
#
_symmetry.space_group_name_H-M   'P 1'
#
loop_
_entity.id
_entity.type
_entity.pdbx_description
1 polymer ?
#
loop_
_entity_poly.entity_id
_entity_poly.type
_entity_poly.pdbx_seq_one_letter_code
_entity_poly.pdbx_strand_id
1 'polypeptide(L)'
;MSNAKLGRMMDRIALGGLAGAYAHCYAHYGDHRRAMQMTCKAAIRAGYRPAACWVSAAMLAAGRPTHTVAFTKGSSPSFLIVMAGSVGIDYELDVMFDPETGAPGWRLIEGEAEDLYRSWAQTKEADDIDYAIAC
;
A
#
# COMPACT_ATOMS: atom_id res chain seq x y z
N MET A 1 -16.25 -25.40 2.39
CA MET A 1 -16.19 -23.95 2.74
C MET A 1 -16.43 -23.17 1.46
N SER A 2 -17.32 -22.16 1.43
CA SER A 2 -17.60 -21.44 0.18
C SER A 2 -16.40 -20.59 -0.28
N ASN A 3 -16.27 -20.36 -1.60
CA ASN A 3 -15.20 -19.54 -2.17
C ASN A 3 -15.13 -18.14 -1.53
N ALA A 4 -16.27 -17.53 -1.24
CA ALA A 4 -16.34 -16.23 -0.56
C ALA A 4 -15.80 -16.27 0.89
N LYS A 5 -16.01 -17.37 1.62
CA LYS A 5 -15.48 -17.52 2.98
C LYS A 5 -13.97 -17.77 2.95
N LEU A 6 -13.47 -18.52 1.97
CA LEU A 6 -12.04 -18.72 1.75
C LEU A 6 -11.35 -17.39 1.38
N GLY A 7 -11.94 -16.62 0.46
CA GLY A 7 -11.42 -15.31 0.05
C GLY A 7 -11.25 -14.36 1.24
N ARG A 8 -12.31 -14.14 2.03
CA ARG A 8 -12.25 -13.29 3.23
C ARG A 8 -11.21 -13.74 4.27
N MET A 9 -10.97 -15.05 4.37
CA MET A 9 -9.94 -15.57 5.27
C MET A 9 -8.54 -15.21 4.77
N MET A 10 -8.29 -15.37 3.46
CA MET A 10 -7.03 -14.97 2.84
C MET A 10 -6.80 -13.46 2.97
N ASP A 11 -7.83 -12.65 2.76
CA ASP A 11 -7.73 -11.20 2.88
C ASP A 11 -7.36 -10.77 4.30
N ARG A 12 -7.92 -11.43 5.33
CA ARG A 12 -7.56 -11.18 6.74
C ARG A 12 -6.13 -11.61 7.07
N ILE A 13 -5.67 -12.73 6.52
CA ILE A 13 -4.27 -13.17 6.69
C ILE A 13 -3.34 -12.13 6.06
N ALA A 14 -3.65 -11.68 4.85
CA ALA A 14 -2.87 -10.66 4.16
C ALA A 14 -2.86 -9.33 4.93
N LEU A 15 -4.01 -8.90 5.49
CA LEU A 15 -4.09 -7.74 6.38
C LEU A 15 -3.22 -7.92 7.62
N GLY A 16 -3.26 -9.09 8.26
CA GLY A 16 -2.42 -9.41 9.43
C GLY A 16 -0.93 -9.34 9.11
N GLY A 17 -0.52 -9.84 7.94
CA GLY A 17 0.86 -9.75 7.46
C GLY A 17 1.33 -8.29 7.29
N LEU A 18 0.50 -7.44 6.68
CA LEU A 18 0.78 -6.01 6.54
C LEU A 18 0.79 -5.28 7.89
N ALA A 19 -0.13 -5.60 8.79
CA ALA A 19 -0.16 -5.04 10.15
C ALA A 19 1.12 -5.39 10.93
N GLY A 20 1.58 -6.64 10.82
CA GLY A 20 2.82 -7.09 11.43
C GLY A 20 4.04 -6.36 10.87
N ALA A 21 4.13 -6.22 9.54
CA ALA A 21 5.19 -5.45 8.89
C ALA A 21 5.20 -3.99 9.36
N TYR A 22 4.02 -3.37 9.42
CA TYR A 22 3.86 -1.99 9.88
C TYR A 22 4.30 -1.82 11.33
N ALA A 23 3.81 -2.68 12.23
CA ALA A 23 4.17 -2.63 13.64
C ALA A 23 5.67 -2.83 13.86
N HIS A 24 6.29 -3.77 13.11
CA HIS A 24 7.72 -4.00 13.15
C HIS A 24 8.52 -2.76 12.70
N CYS A 25 8.15 -2.17 11.56
CA CYS A 25 8.82 -0.98 11.05
C CYS A 25 8.64 0.21 12.00
N TYR A 26 7.44 0.41 12.55
CA TYR A 26 7.20 1.49 13.51
C TYR A 26 8.00 1.30 14.81
N ALA A 27 8.09 0.07 15.33
CA ALA A 27 8.89 -0.21 16.52
C ALA A 27 10.38 0.10 16.31
N HIS A 28 10.90 -0.05 15.09
CA HIS A 28 12.29 0.26 14.76
C HIS A 28 12.53 1.76 14.53
N TYR A 29 11.71 2.40 13.69
CA TYR A 29 11.96 3.78 13.26
C TYR A 29 11.32 4.83 14.18
N GLY A 30 10.26 4.49 14.93
CA GLY A 30 9.46 5.45 15.70
C GLY A 30 8.70 6.47 14.84
N ASP A 31 8.65 6.29 13.51
CA ASP A 31 8.04 7.21 12.56
C ASP A 31 7.03 6.49 11.67
N HIS A 32 5.78 6.97 11.69
CA HIS A 32 4.68 6.36 10.93
C HIS A 32 4.84 6.48 9.41
N ARG A 33 5.47 7.54 8.91
CA ARG A 33 5.70 7.69 7.46
C ARG A 33 6.75 6.71 6.99
N ARG A 34 7.84 6.57 7.75
CA ARG A 34 8.89 5.57 7.46
C ARG A 34 8.34 4.16 7.58
N ALA A 35 7.53 3.89 8.61
CA ALA A 35 6.86 2.60 8.76
C ALA A 35 5.95 2.26 7.59
N MET A 36 5.12 3.21 7.13
CA MET A 36 4.28 3.04 5.95
C MET A 36 5.11 2.77 4.69
N GLN A 37 6.16 3.57 4.43
CA GLN A 37 7.04 3.38 3.27
C GLN A 37 7.67 1.98 3.25
N MET A 38 8.23 1.54 4.37
CA MET A 38 8.87 0.23 4.48
C MET A 38 7.86 -0.91 4.39
N THR A 39 6.65 -0.73 4.93
CA THR A 39 5.55 -1.68 4.77
C THR A 39 5.14 -1.82 3.31
N CYS A 40 5.04 -0.72 2.56
CA CYS A 40 4.76 -0.76 1.13
C CYS A 40 5.87 -1.47 0.34
N LYS A 41 7.15 -1.22 0.66
CA LYS A 41 8.26 -1.98 0.06
C LYS A 41 8.13 -3.48 0.33
N ALA A 42 7.90 -3.87 1.58
CA ALA A 42 7.72 -5.26 1.98
C ALA A 42 6.53 -5.92 1.27
N ALA A 43 5.40 -5.22 1.16
CA ALA A 43 4.22 -5.68 0.42
C ALA A 43 4.54 -5.97 -1.05
N ILE A 44 5.18 -5.03 -1.74
CA ILE A 44 5.52 -5.20 -3.16
C ILE A 44 6.49 -6.38 -3.34
N ARG A 45 7.49 -6.53 -2.46
CA ARG A 45 8.42 -7.67 -2.46
C ARG A 45 7.72 -9.01 -2.22
N ALA A 46 6.66 -9.03 -1.43
CA ALA A 46 5.82 -10.20 -1.18
C ALA A 46 4.81 -10.47 -2.33
N GLY A 47 4.87 -9.72 -3.43
CA GLY A 47 4.06 -9.95 -4.63
C GLY A 47 2.74 -9.19 -4.68
N TYR A 48 2.50 -8.28 -3.73
CA TYR A 48 1.34 -7.40 -3.77
C TYR A 48 1.52 -6.38 -4.89
N ARG A 49 0.41 -5.99 -5.54
CA ARG A 49 0.43 -4.99 -6.62
C ARG A 49 -0.16 -3.68 -6.11
N PRO A 50 0.54 -2.54 -6.24
CA PRO A 50 -0.06 -1.24 -5.93
C PRO A 50 -1.17 -0.97 -6.96
N ALA A 51 -2.38 -0.67 -6.49
CA ALA A 51 -3.56 -0.49 -7.33
C ALA A 51 -4.05 0.96 -7.34
N ALA A 52 -3.97 1.63 -6.20
CA ALA A 52 -4.36 3.03 -6.08
C ALA A 52 -3.55 3.74 -5.00
N CYS A 53 -3.49 5.06 -5.07
CA CYS A 53 -2.86 5.88 -4.05
C CYS A 53 -3.65 7.17 -3.80
N TRP A 54 -3.57 7.67 -2.57
CA TRP A 54 -4.25 8.91 -2.17
C TRP A 54 -3.41 10.15 -2.49
N VAL A 55 -3.83 10.94 -3.48
CA VAL A 55 -3.06 12.09 -3.97
C VAL A 55 -3.79 13.42 -3.70
N SER A 56 -3.04 14.51 -3.70
CA SER A 56 -3.55 15.88 -3.79
C SER A 56 -2.75 16.68 -4.81
N ALA A 57 -3.29 17.81 -5.27
CA ALA A 57 -2.59 18.70 -6.22
C ALA A 57 -1.21 19.14 -5.70
N ALA A 58 -1.11 19.45 -4.40
CA ALA A 58 0.15 19.84 -3.77
C ALA A 58 1.21 18.71 -3.80
N MET A 59 0.79 17.45 -3.62
CA MET A 59 1.70 16.30 -3.64
C MET A 59 2.25 16.04 -5.04
N LEU A 60 1.39 16.18 -6.06
CA LEU A 60 1.78 16.06 -7.46
C LEU A 60 2.76 17.17 -7.86
N ALA A 61 2.48 18.42 -7.49
CA ALA A 61 3.37 19.55 -7.76
C ALA A 61 4.77 19.37 -7.11
N ALA A 62 4.82 18.70 -5.95
CA ALA A 62 6.07 18.41 -5.26
C ALA A 62 6.77 17.12 -5.75
N GLY A 63 6.15 16.34 -6.64
CA GLY A 63 6.67 15.04 -7.07
C GLY A 63 6.82 14.02 -5.94
N ARG A 64 5.96 14.08 -4.91
CA ARG A 64 6.06 13.23 -3.71
C ARG A 64 4.95 12.17 -3.68
N PRO A 65 5.28 10.88 -3.40
CA PRO A 65 4.27 9.85 -3.25
C PRO A 65 3.43 10.04 -1.99
N THR A 66 2.30 9.35 -1.98
CA THR A 66 1.14 9.47 -1.09
C THR A 66 1.41 9.07 0.37
N HIS A 67 0.54 9.47 1.29
CA HIS A 67 0.52 8.96 2.67
C HIS A 67 -0.24 7.62 2.80
N THR A 68 -0.78 7.13 1.69
CA THR A 68 -1.68 5.98 1.64
C THR A 68 -1.59 5.29 0.28
N VAL A 69 -1.41 3.96 0.27
CA VAL A 69 -1.41 3.11 -0.93
C VAL A 69 -2.33 1.92 -0.70
N ALA A 70 -3.17 1.62 -1.70
CA ALA A 70 -4.00 0.43 -1.74
C ALA A 70 -3.34 -0.64 -2.62
N PHE A 71 -3.33 -1.87 -2.13
CA PHE A 71 -2.74 -3.02 -2.80
C PHE A 71 -3.77 -4.09 -3.10
N THR A 72 -3.55 -4.83 -4.18
CA THR A 72 -4.24 -6.09 -4.47
C THR A 72 -3.27 -7.26 -4.36
N LYS A 73 -3.78 -8.44 -3.98
CA LYS A 73 -3.03 -9.70 -3.99
C LYS A 73 -3.83 -10.75 -4.78
N GLY A 74 -3.28 -11.20 -5.90
CA GLY A 74 -3.97 -12.12 -6.80
C GLY A 74 -5.27 -11.52 -7.36
N SER A 75 -6.32 -12.32 -7.44
CA SER A 75 -7.65 -11.93 -7.93
C SER A 75 -8.63 -11.54 -6.81
N SER A 76 -8.14 -11.22 -5.61
CA SER A 76 -9.01 -10.76 -4.51
C SER A 76 -9.72 -9.46 -4.91
N PRO A 77 -11.04 -9.35 -4.66
CA PRO A 77 -11.75 -8.09 -4.87
C PRO A 77 -11.43 -7.05 -3.77
N SER A 78 -10.68 -7.42 -2.73
CA SER A 78 -10.33 -6.51 -1.66
C SER A 78 -9.07 -5.70 -1.95
N PHE A 79 -9.07 -4.48 -1.43
CA PHE A 79 -7.95 -3.56 -1.38
C PHE A 79 -7.36 -3.55 0.03
N LEU A 80 -6.09 -3.89 0.13
CA LEU A 80 -5.33 -3.81 1.36
C LEU A 80 -4.63 -2.46 1.42
N ILE A 81 -5.03 -1.64 2.39
CA ILE A 81 -4.64 -0.24 2.47
C ILE A 81 -3.54 -0.10 3.50
N VAL A 82 -2.41 0.48 3.10
CA VAL A 82 -1.34 0.89 4.01
C VAL A 82 -1.35 2.41 4.07
N MET A 83 -1.49 2.97 5.26
CA MET A 83 -1.50 4.42 5.48
C MET A 83 -0.62 4.82 6.65
N ALA A 84 -0.15 6.06 6.67
CA ALA A 84 0.58 6.57 7.83
C ALA A 84 -0.30 6.49 9.08
N GLY A 85 0.12 5.67 10.05
CA GLY A 85 -0.58 5.42 11.31
C GLY A 85 -1.40 4.12 11.35
N SER A 86 -1.66 3.46 10.21
CA SER A 86 -2.61 2.33 10.19
C SER A 86 -2.47 1.41 8.97
N VAL A 87 -3.07 0.23 9.07
CA VAL A 87 -3.40 -0.60 7.91
C VAL A 87 -4.88 -0.93 7.94
N GLY A 88 -5.48 -1.07 6.76
CA GLY A 88 -6.90 -1.32 6.60
C GLY A 88 -7.19 -2.28 5.45
N ILE A 89 -8.45 -2.66 5.35
CA ILE A 89 -8.98 -3.42 4.23
C ILE A 89 -10.29 -2.78 3.79
N ASP A 90 -10.43 -2.59 2.48
CA ASP A 90 -11.68 -2.20 1.86
C ASP A 90 -12.00 -3.17 0.72
N TYR A 91 -13.26 -3.23 0.30
CA TYR A 91 -13.69 -4.06 -0.85
C TYR A 91 -13.99 -3.22 -2.08
N GLU A 92 -14.06 -1.91 -1.92
CA GLU A 92 -14.31 -0.96 -2.99
C GLU A 92 -13.54 0.33 -2.70
N LEU A 93 -13.08 1.00 -3.75
CA LEU A 93 -12.43 2.30 -3.65
C LEU A 93 -13.01 3.24 -4.68
N ASP A 94 -13.65 4.31 -4.20
CA ASP A 94 -14.09 5.39 -5.08
C ASP A 94 -12.89 6.20 -5.56
N VAL A 95 -12.66 6.21 -6.88
CA VAL A 95 -11.63 7.03 -7.52
C VAL A 95 -12.14 8.47 -7.58
N MET A 96 -11.66 9.30 -6.65
CA MET A 96 -12.18 10.65 -6.42
C MET A 96 -11.14 11.77 -6.60
N PHE A 97 -9.93 11.46 -7.08
CA PHE A 97 -8.98 12.52 -7.38
C PHE A 97 -9.43 13.35 -8.59
N ASP A 98 -9.64 14.64 -8.36
CA ASP A 98 -9.97 15.60 -9.42
C ASP A 98 -8.92 16.73 -9.45
N PRO A 99 -8.07 16.78 -10.49
CA PRO A 99 -7.06 17.82 -10.63
C PRO A 99 -7.65 19.20 -10.96
N GLU A 100 -8.87 19.28 -11.52
CA GLU A 100 -9.49 20.55 -11.93
C GLU A 100 -10.04 21.30 -10.72
N THR A 101 -10.68 20.59 -9.80
CA THR A 101 -11.17 21.16 -8.53
C THR A 101 -10.12 21.17 -7.42
N GLY A 102 -9.02 20.44 -7.60
CA GLY A 102 -7.97 20.28 -6.60
C GLY A 102 -8.36 19.36 -5.44
N ALA A 103 -9.49 18.64 -5.56
CA ALA A 103 -9.98 17.74 -4.52
C ALA A 103 -9.02 16.55 -4.34
N PRO A 104 -8.49 16.31 -3.12
CA PRO A 104 -7.67 15.14 -2.85
C PRO A 104 -8.54 13.88 -2.89
N GLY A 105 -7.97 12.77 -3.37
CA GLY A 105 -8.71 11.54 -3.49
C GLY A 105 -7.84 10.37 -3.95
N TRP A 106 -8.49 9.21 -4.07
CA TRP A 106 -7.86 8.04 -4.68
C TRP A 106 -7.67 8.25 -6.18
N ARG A 107 -6.48 7.87 -6.64
CA ARG A 107 -6.12 7.78 -8.04
C ARG A 107 -5.58 6.38 -8.31
N LEU A 108 -6.01 5.77 -9.41
CA LEU A 108 -5.48 4.48 -9.85
C LEU A 108 -4.00 4.60 -10.24
N ILE A 109 -3.25 3.55 -9.94
CA ILE A 109 -1.85 3.39 -10.34
C ILE A 109 -1.85 2.41 -11.51
N GLU A 110 -1.56 2.90 -12.71
CA GLU A 110 -1.51 2.09 -13.93
C GLU A 110 -0.25 2.42 -14.74
N GLY A 111 0.21 1.47 -15.55
CA GLY A 111 1.34 1.65 -16.48
C GLY A 111 2.64 2.05 -15.77
N GLU A 112 3.30 3.10 -16.27
CA GLU A 112 4.61 3.56 -15.79
C GLU A 112 4.64 3.89 -14.29
N ALA A 113 3.51 4.31 -13.71
CA ALA A 113 3.41 4.58 -12.28
C ALA A 113 3.51 3.28 -11.46
N GLU A 114 2.94 2.18 -11.94
CA GLU A 114 3.08 0.86 -11.29
C GLU A 114 4.55 0.42 -11.29
N ASP A 115 5.22 0.59 -12.44
CA ASP A 115 6.64 0.27 -12.61
C ASP A 115 7.52 1.13 -11.70
N LEU A 116 7.16 2.39 -11.49
CA LEU A 116 7.83 3.28 -10.54
C LEU A 116 7.72 2.74 -9.09
N TYR A 117 6.53 2.33 -8.65
CA TYR A 117 6.37 1.75 -7.31
C TYR A 117 7.14 0.43 -7.16
N ARG A 118 7.14 -0.40 -8.22
CA ARG A 118 7.89 -1.67 -8.24
C ARG A 118 9.40 -1.46 -8.19
N SER A 119 9.93 -0.55 -9.01
CA SER A 119 11.35 -0.20 -9.02
C SER A 119 11.78 0.42 -7.70
N TRP A 120 10.97 1.30 -7.12
CA TRP A 120 11.19 1.84 -5.77
C TRP A 120 11.32 0.74 -4.71
N ALA A 121 10.45 -0.27 -4.72
CA ALA A 121 10.54 -1.40 -3.80
C ALA A 121 11.80 -2.26 -3.98
N GLN A 122 12.39 -2.25 -5.18
CA GLN A 122 13.63 -2.96 -5.51
C GLN A 122 14.88 -2.11 -5.27
N THR A 123 14.73 -0.82 -5.03
CA THR A 123 15.88 0.08 -4.83
C THR A 123 16.54 -0.25 -3.49
N LYS A 124 17.80 -0.67 -3.54
CA LYS A 124 18.70 -0.87 -2.38
C LYS A 124 19.19 0.46 -1.80
N GLU A 125 18.29 1.41 -1.52
CA GLU A 125 18.59 2.23 -0.34
C GLU A 125 18.70 1.24 0.81
N ALA A 126 19.75 1.30 1.62
CA ALA A 126 19.94 0.35 2.71
C ALA A 126 18.67 0.35 3.55
N ASP A 127 17.87 -0.70 3.40
CA ASP A 127 16.78 -0.94 4.30
C ASP A 127 17.47 -1.35 5.59
N ASP A 128 17.47 -0.46 6.58
CA ASP A 128 18.16 -0.71 7.85
C ASP A 128 17.58 -1.94 8.57
N ILE A 129 16.36 -2.35 8.18
CA ILE A 129 15.66 -3.55 8.61
C ILE A 129 14.83 -4.16 7.47
N ASP A 130 14.74 -5.49 7.47
CA ASP A 130 13.89 -6.26 6.56
C ASP A 130 12.76 -6.96 7.34
N TYR A 131 11.54 -6.92 6.79
CA TYR A 131 10.42 -7.72 7.28
C TYR A 131 9.82 -8.55 6.14
N ALA A 132 9.80 -9.86 6.30
CA ALA A 132 9.18 -10.78 5.37
C ALA A 132 7.69 -10.97 5.72
N ILE A 133 6.81 -10.48 4.85
CA ILE A 133 5.38 -10.77 4.95
C ILE A 133 5.16 -12.23 4.56
N ALA A 134 4.73 -13.05 5.51
CA ALA A 134 4.30 -14.41 5.25
C ALA A 134 3.09 -14.41 4.30
N CYS A 135 3.21 -15.14 3.19
CA CYS A 135 2.21 -15.17 2.13
C CYS A 135 1.14 -16.25 2.31
#